data_AF-X1S949-F1
#
_entry.id   AF-X1S949-F1
#
_cell.length_a   1.000
_cell.length_b   1.000
_cell.length_c   1.000
_cell.angle_alpha   90.00
_cell.angle_beta   90.00
_cell.angle_gamma   90.00
#
_symmetry.space_group_name_H-M   'P 1'
#
loop_
_entity.id
_entity.type
_entity.pdbx_description
1 polymer ?
#
loop_
_entity_poly.entity_id
_entity_poly.type
_entity_poly.pdbx_seq_one_letter_code
_entity_poly.pdbx_strand_id
1 'polypeptide(L)'
;ADFREMAKTCEVIFNNDKLKKYNLRFFDPTLSAANYHEDKGIIECLMVKTCKALLYFAQHKESLGKVSELAMALSLGKPAIVLCPKDERGTEIFEFYRERHPLLRLIEFNTGIVNGAMITQDVDVVSQVFERIFSNSMEYDLVRKRETTAYYLLKERITQSTVRIITD
;
A
#
# COMPACT_ATOMS: atom_id res chain seq x y z
N ALA A 1 -19.03 9.43 7.07
CA ALA A 1 -17.96 10.00 7.93
C ALA A 1 -16.59 9.81 7.27
N ASP A 2 -16.30 8.60 6.78
CA ASP A 2 -15.05 8.12 6.15
C ASP A 2 -14.39 9.02 5.07
N PHE A 3 -15.13 9.47 4.05
CA PHE A 3 -14.53 10.14 2.88
C PHE A 3 -13.88 11.49 3.18
N ARG A 4 -14.42 12.25 4.15
CA ARG A 4 -13.84 13.55 4.55
C ARG A 4 -12.53 13.37 5.32
N GLU A 5 -12.45 12.31 6.11
CA GLU A 5 -11.24 11.99 6.87
C GLU A 5 -10.13 11.50 5.94
N MET A 6 -10.46 10.67 4.95
CA MET A 6 -9.55 10.28 3.89
C MET A 6 -9.02 11.50 3.12
N ALA A 7 -9.90 12.41 2.69
CA ALA A 7 -9.49 13.63 1.99
C ALA A 7 -8.53 14.50 2.83
N LYS A 8 -8.86 14.73 4.11
CA LYS A 8 -7.97 15.44 5.05
C LYS A 8 -6.62 14.74 5.22
N THR A 9 -6.63 13.42 5.30
CA THR A 9 -5.39 12.63 5.44
C THR A 9 -4.52 12.74 4.19
N CYS A 10 -5.13 12.66 3.00
CA CYS A 10 -4.44 12.92 1.73
C CYS A 10 -3.86 14.33 1.68
N GLU A 11 -4.61 15.36 2.08
CA GLU A 11 -4.11 16.74 2.15
C GLU A 11 -2.88 16.84 3.05
N VAL A 12 -2.89 16.20 4.22
CA VAL A 12 -1.73 16.19 5.14
C VAL A 12 -0.52 15.50 4.50
N ILE A 13 -0.71 14.33 3.87
CA ILE A 13 0.38 13.57 3.24
C ILE A 13 0.97 14.35 2.07
N PHE A 14 0.14 14.73 1.09
CA PHE A 14 0.62 15.28 -0.17
C PHE A 14 1.03 16.76 -0.08
N ASN A 15 0.66 17.48 1.00
CA ASN A 15 1.23 18.79 1.33
C ASN A 15 2.44 18.71 2.26
N ASN A 16 2.92 17.52 2.63
CA ASN A 16 4.14 17.38 3.43
C ASN A 16 5.34 17.94 2.65
N ASP A 17 6.19 18.74 3.30
CA ASP A 17 7.35 19.39 2.65
C ASP A 17 8.33 18.39 2.01
N LYS A 18 8.40 17.16 2.55
CA LYS A 18 9.18 16.06 1.98
C LYS A 18 8.71 15.67 0.58
N LEU A 19 7.41 15.83 0.29
CA LEU A 19 6.79 15.41 -0.97
C LEU A 19 6.56 16.56 -1.96
N LYS A 20 6.43 17.81 -1.49
CA LYS A 20 6.18 18.99 -2.35
C LYS A 20 7.14 19.08 -3.55
N LYS A 21 8.43 18.79 -3.34
CA LYS A 21 9.48 18.84 -4.39
C LYS A 21 9.20 17.92 -5.59
N TYR A 22 8.40 16.88 -5.44
CA TYR A 22 8.10 15.92 -6.51
C TYR A 22 6.83 16.28 -7.31
N ASN A 23 6.07 17.30 -6.91
CA ASN A 23 4.81 17.69 -7.57
C ASN A 23 3.89 16.49 -7.83
N LEU A 24 3.72 15.62 -6.83
CA LEU A 24 2.92 14.41 -6.96
C LEU A 24 1.45 14.78 -7.21
N ARG A 25 0.85 14.07 -8.16
CA ARG A 25 -0.59 14.11 -8.41
C ARG A 25 -1.17 12.80 -7.91
N PHE A 26 -2.19 12.88 -7.07
CA PHE A 26 -2.96 11.73 -6.63
C PHE A 26 -4.39 11.87 -7.14
N PHE A 27 -5.05 10.74 -7.34
CA PHE A 27 -6.45 10.71 -7.65
C PHE A 27 -7.23 10.48 -6.35
N ASP A 28 -8.18 11.35 -6.07
CA ASP A 28 -9.12 11.14 -4.98
C ASP A 28 -10.35 10.37 -5.49
N PRO A 29 -10.57 9.10 -5.08
CA PRO A 29 -11.71 8.30 -5.52
C PRO A 29 -13.08 8.88 -5.10
N THR A 30 -13.11 9.90 -4.24
CA THR A 30 -14.34 10.64 -3.95
C THR A 30 -14.78 11.56 -5.10
N LEU A 31 -13.87 11.88 -6.02
CA LEU A 31 -14.13 12.76 -7.16
C LEU A 31 -14.64 11.99 -8.40
N SER A 32 -14.54 10.66 -8.42
CA SER A 32 -15.04 9.82 -9.53
C SER A 32 -16.54 9.55 -9.44
N ALA A 33 -17.35 10.61 -9.44
CA ALA A 33 -18.80 10.47 -9.58
C ALA A 33 -19.11 9.89 -10.98
N ALA A 34 -19.70 8.70 -11.02
CA ALA A 34 -20.16 8.05 -12.23
C ALA A 34 -21.64 7.71 -12.09
N ASN A 35 -22.35 7.72 -13.23
CA ASN A 35 -23.80 7.47 -13.25
C ASN A 35 -24.15 5.99 -13.06
N TYR A 36 -23.21 5.09 -13.38
CA TYR A 36 -23.38 3.65 -13.30
C TYR A 36 -22.23 2.98 -12.54
N HIS A 37 -22.51 1.80 -11.97
CA HIS A 37 -21.54 1.05 -11.17
C HIS A 37 -20.38 0.51 -12.02
N GLU A 38 -20.67 0.11 -13.26
CA GLU A 38 -19.72 -0.42 -14.23
C GLU A 38 -18.68 0.64 -14.61
N ASP A 39 -19.13 1.87 -14.89
CA ASP A 39 -18.26 3.00 -15.24
C ASP A 39 -17.28 3.29 -14.11
N LYS A 40 -17.79 3.31 -12.86
CA LYS A 40 -16.97 3.52 -11.68
C LYS A 40 -15.90 2.44 -11.53
N GLY A 41 -16.29 1.17 -11.65
CA GLY A 41 -15.34 0.06 -11.56
C GLY A 41 -14.26 0.10 -12.64
N ILE A 42 -14.61 0.47 -13.87
CA ILE A 42 -13.63 0.64 -14.97
C ILE A 42 -12.66 1.78 -14.65
N ILE A 43 -13.16 2.92 -14.16
CA ILE A 43 -12.33 4.06 -13.78
C ILE A 43 -11.35 3.68 -12.67
N GLU A 44 -11.82 3.01 -11.61
CA GLU A 44 -10.98 2.53 -10.50
C GLU A 44 -9.88 1.58 -11.00
N CYS A 45 -10.23 0.64 -11.89
CA CYS A 45 -9.26 -0.26 -12.52
C CYS A 45 -8.21 0.49 -13.35
N LEU A 46 -8.63 1.48 -14.14
CA LEU A 46 -7.72 2.30 -14.95
C LEU A 46 -6.82 3.17 -14.09
N MET A 47 -7.31 3.70 -12.98
CA MET A 47 -6.50 4.46 -12.03
C MET A 47 -5.43 3.58 -11.40
N VAL A 48 -5.79 2.40 -10.92
CA VAL A 48 -4.81 1.43 -10.39
C VAL A 48 -3.82 1.05 -11.48
N LYS A 49 -4.26 0.85 -12.73
CA LYS A 49 -3.38 0.55 -13.87
C LYS A 49 -2.42 1.70 -14.19
N THR A 50 -2.79 2.95 -13.98
CA THR A 50 -1.98 4.12 -14.39
C THR A 50 -1.14 4.73 -13.26
N CYS A 51 -1.47 4.50 -12.00
CA CYS A 51 -0.73 5.05 -10.87
C CYS A 51 0.74 4.57 -10.82
N LYS A 52 1.64 5.32 -10.17
CA LYS A 52 3.03 4.88 -9.96
C LYS A 52 3.24 4.16 -8.64
N ALA A 53 2.39 4.47 -7.66
CA ALA A 53 2.33 3.83 -6.37
C ALA A 53 0.88 3.93 -5.85
N LEU A 54 0.50 3.05 -4.93
CA LEU A 54 -0.83 2.99 -4.32
C LEU A 54 -0.74 3.35 -2.83
N LEU A 55 -1.57 4.28 -2.36
CA LEU A 55 -1.90 4.42 -0.93
C LEU A 55 -3.27 3.78 -0.70
N TYR A 56 -3.27 2.72 0.10
CA TYR A 56 -4.46 1.95 0.45
C TYR A 56 -4.90 2.27 1.88
N PHE A 57 -6.13 2.75 2.04
CA PHE A 57 -6.71 3.02 3.36
C PHE A 57 -7.46 1.78 3.85
N ALA A 58 -6.85 1.05 4.78
CA ALA A 58 -7.46 -0.12 5.40
C ALA A 58 -8.64 0.28 6.28
N GLN A 59 -9.66 -0.57 6.33
CA GLN A 59 -10.89 -0.31 7.09
C GLN A 59 -11.29 -1.50 7.96
N HIS A 60 -12.07 -1.22 9.00
CA HIS A 60 -12.65 -2.23 9.90
C HIS A 60 -13.51 -3.26 9.18
N LYS A 61 -14.07 -2.88 8.03
CA LYS A 61 -14.83 -3.76 7.16
C LYS A 61 -14.42 -3.48 5.72
N GLU A 62 -13.61 -4.36 5.18
CA GLU A 62 -13.18 -4.27 3.79
C GLU A 62 -14.30 -4.66 2.83
N SER A 63 -14.27 -4.05 1.64
CA SER A 63 -15.11 -4.44 0.51
C SER A 63 -14.28 -5.23 -0.50
N LEU A 64 -14.92 -6.14 -1.24
CA LEU A 64 -14.24 -6.88 -2.31
C LEU A 64 -13.64 -5.94 -3.37
N GLY A 65 -14.29 -4.81 -3.64
CA GLY A 65 -13.78 -3.78 -4.56
C GLY A 65 -12.43 -3.23 -4.11
N LYS A 66 -12.34 -2.71 -2.88
CA LYS A 66 -11.06 -2.20 -2.33
C LYS A 66 -9.96 -3.25 -2.33
N VAL A 67 -10.28 -4.45 -1.86
CA VAL A 67 -9.33 -5.55 -1.81
C VAL A 67 -8.82 -5.92 -3.21
N SER A 68 -9.68 -5.84 -4.23
CA SER A 68 -9.29 -6.07 -5.62
C SER A 68 -8.34 -4.99 -6.17
N GLU A 69 -8.50 -3.73 -5.78
CA GLU A 69 -7.60 -2.63 -6.16
C GLU A 69 -6.18 -2.85 -5.62
N LEU A 70 -6.06 -3.25 -4.35
CA LEU A 70 -4.76 -3.58 -3.74
C LEU A 70 -4.15 -4.80 -4.45
N ALA A 71 -4.93 -5.85 -4.69
CA ALA A 71 -4.46 -7.03 -5.38
C ALA A 71 -3.95 -6.69 -6.80
N MET A 72 -4.69 -5.88 -7.56
CA MET A 72 -4.29 -5.40 -8.88
C MET A 72 -2.98 -4.61 -8.83
N ALA A 73 -2.82 -3.69 -7.87
CA ALA A 73 -1.60 -2.91 -7.76
C ALA A 73 -0.37 -3.80 -7.52
N LEU A 74 -0.47 -4.76 -6.59
CA LEU A 74 0.61 -5.70 -6.30
C LEU A 74 0.93 -6.59 -7.51
N SER A 75 -0.09 -7.10 -8.20
CA SER A 75 0.07 -7.89 -9.41
C SER A 75 0.66 -7.13 -10.60
N LEU A 76 0.55 -5.80 -10.60
CA LEU A 76 1.14 -4.90 -11.60
C LEU A 76 2.54 -4.39 -11.24
N GLY A 77 3.18 -4.89 -10.18
CA GLY A 77 4.53 -4.42 -9.83
C GLY A 77 4.56 -3.14 -9.01
N LYS A 78 3.41 -2.62 -8.56
CA LYS A 78 3.33 -1.26 -8.01
C LYS A 78 3.66 -1.25 -6.52
N PRO A 79 4.52 -0.33 -6.05
CA PRO A 79 4.70 -0.07 -4.64
C PRO A 79 3.34 0.29 -4.00
N ALA A 80 2.96 -0.44 -2.95
CA ALA A 80 1.73 -0.22 -2.22
C ALA A 80 2.02 0.07 -0.75
N ILE A 81 1.43 1.13 -0.21
CA ILE A 81 1.45 1.49 1.20
C ILE A 81 0.06 1.26 1.76
N VAL A 82 -0.08 0.48 2.82
CA VAL A 82 -1.34 0.23 3.53
C VAL A 82 -1.34 1.06 4.80
N LEU A 83 -2.23 2.06 4.87
CA LEU A 83 -2.47 2.89 6.04
C LEU A 83 -3.65 2.31 6.83
N CYS A 84 -3.38 1.75 8.00
CA CYS A 84 -4.37 1.18 8.90
C CYS A 84 -4.93 2.24 9.87
N PRO A 85 -6.18 2.09 10.35
CA PRO A 85 -6.75 2.98 11.35
C PRO A 85 -5.92 3.00 12.64
N LYS A 86 -5.85 4.16 13.31
CA LYS A 86 -5.13 4.35 14.57
C LYS A 86 -6.09 4.29 15.76
N ASP A 87 -6.82 3.18 15.85
CA ASP A 87 -7.69 2.83 16.98
C ASP A 87 -7.39 1.38 17.44
N GLU A 88 -8.05 0.92 18.51
CA GLU A 88 -7.81 -0.41 19.11
C GLU A 88 -7.96 -1.53 18.08
N ARG A 89 -9.07 -1.53 17.33
CA ARG A 89 -9.36 -2.52 16.29
C ARG A 89 -8.43 -2.37 15.08
N GLY A 90 -7.95 -1.17 14.80
CA GLY A 90 -6.99 -0.86 13.76
C GLY A 90 -5.62 -1.48 14.01
N THR A 91 -5.27 -1.72 15.28
CA THR A 91 -4.03 -2.42 15.66
C THR A 91 -4.08 -3.90 15.27
N GLU A 92 -5.21 -4.57 15.46
CA GLU A 92 -5.41 -5.94 15.00
C GLU A 92 -5.31 -6.05 13.47
N ILE A 93 -5.85 -5.05 12.75
CA ILE A 93 -5.78 -4.96 11.29
C ILE A 93 -4.34 -4.74 10.84
N PHE A 94 -3.61 -3.84 11.50
CA PHE A 94 -2.19 -3.58 11.23
C PHE A 94 -1.36 -4.87 11.35
N GLU A 95 -1.50 -5.60 12.46
CA GLU A 95 -0.80 -6.86 12.67
C GLU A 95 -1.20 -7.92 11.65
N PHE A 96 -2.49 -8.00 11.31
CA PHE A 96 -3.00 -8.93 10.31
C PHE A 96 -2.40 -8.64 8.93
N TYR A 97 -2.48 -7.41 8.44
CA TYR A 97 -1.89 -7.02 7.16
C TYR A 97 -0.39 -7.30 7.15
N ARG A 98 0.34 -6.84 8.17
CA ARG A 98 1.80 -6.90 8.19
C ARG A 98 2.35 -8.33 8.22
N GLU A 99 1.73 -9.23 8.98
CA GLU A 99 2.30 -10.56 9.24
C GLU A 99 1.58 -11.70 8.52
N ARG A 100 0.26 -11.61 8.31
CA ARG A 100 -0.59 -12.77 7.96
C ARG A 100 -1.36 -12.64 6.66
N HIS A 101 -1.60 -11.43 6.16
CA HIS A 101 -2.54 -11.23 5.05
C HIS A 101 -2.00 -11.84 3.73
N PRO A 102 -2.68 -12.84 3.13
CA PRO A 102 -2.16 -13.59 1.99
C PRO A 102 -1.97 -12.73 0.74
N LEU A 103 -2.82 -11.72 0.52
CA LEU A 103 -2.66 -10.77 -0.60
C LEU A 103 -1.31 -10.06 -0.64
N LEU A 104 -0.62 -9.89 0.50
CA LEU A 104 0.71 -9.28 0.52
C LEU A 104 1.82 -10.25 0.06
N ARG A 105 1.43 -11.39 -0.51
CA ARG A 105 2.30 -12.39 -1.15
C ARG A 105 2.00 -12.57 -2.63
N LEU A 106 1.18 -11.69 -3.21
CA LEU A 106 0.93 -11.70 -4.66
C LEU A 106 2.21 -11.40 -5.42
N ILE A 107 2.35 -12.03 -6.57
CA ILE A 107 3.45 -11.83 -7.51
C ILE A 107 3.09 -10.77 -8.53
N GLU A 108 4.09 -10.02 -9.01
CA GLU A 108 3.98 -9.35 -10.30
C GLU A 108 3.80 -10.40 -11.39
N PHE A 109 2.75 -10.29 -12.20
CA PHE A 109 2.44 -11.32 -13.19
C PHE A 109 3.47 -11.42 -14.33
N ASN A 110 4.22 -10.35 -14.61
CA ASN A 110 5.23 -10.37 -15.67
C ASN A 110 6.56 -10.98 -15.22
N THR A 111 6.93 -10.81 -13.95
CA THR A 111 8.26 -11.23 -13.44
C THR A 111 8.20 -12.43 -12.52
N GLY A 112 7.02 -12.76 -12.00
CA GLY A 112 6.84 -13.81 -10.98
C GLY A 112 7.36 -13.41 -9.60
N ILE A 113 7.85 -12.18 -9.42
CA ILE A 113 8.44 -11.72 -8.15
C ILE A 113 7.33 -11.25 -7.22
N VAL A 114 7.34 -11.75 -5.98
CA VAL A 114 6.40 -11.33 -4.92
C VAL A 114 6.50 -9.82 -4.69
N ASN A 115 5.36 -9.11 -4.71
CA ASN A 115 5.22 -7.75 -4.23
C ASN A 115 4.43 -7.72 -2.93
N GLY A 116 5.13 -7.50 -1.82
CA GLY A 116 4.47 -7.10 -0.58
C GLY A 116 4.14 -5.61 -0.57
N ALA A 117 3.41 -5.20 0.47
CA ALA A 117 3.10 -3.81 0.75
C ALA A 117 3.90 -3.31 1.98
N MET A 118 3.90 -2.00 2.18
CA MET A 118 4.44 -1.33 3.36
C MET A 118 3.28 -0.92 4.27
N ILE A 119 3.16 -1.51 5.46
CA ILE A 119 2.02 -1.35 6.35
C ILE A 119 2.37 -0.38 7.47
N THR A 120 1.51 0.61 7.74
CA THR A 120 1.70 1.59 8.81
C THR A 120 0.36 2.07 9.38
N GLN A 121 0.36 2.60 10.60
CA GLN A 121 -0.76 3.37 11.17
C GLN A 121 -0.43 4.88 11.26
N ASP A 122 0.74 5.27 10.78
CA ASP A 122 1.30 6.62 10.91
C ASP A 122 1.37 7.33 9.55
N VAL A 123 0.68 8.46 9.46
CA VAL A 123 0.60 9.35 8.30
C VAL A 123 1.97 9.94 7.95
N ASP A 124 2.82 10.24 8.95
CA ASP A 124 4.16 10.76 8.72
C ASP A 124 5.08 9.69 8.13
N VAL A 125 4.88 8.43 8.51
CA VAL A 125 5.58 7.29 7.90
C VAL A 125 5.17 7.12 6.44
N VAL A 126 3.89 7.30 6.10
CA VAL A 126 3.44 7.26 4.69
C VAL A 126 4.21 8.29 3.85
N SER A 127 4.33 9.53 4.35
CA SER A 127 5.06 10.59 3.66
C SER A 127 6.54 10.27 3.48
N GLN A 128 7.18 9.66 4.49
CA GLN A 128 8.57 9.21 4.43
C GLN A 128 8.79 8.08 3.44
N VAL A 129 7.90 7.08 3.43
CA VAL A 129 7.97 5.95 2.50
C VAL A 129 7.76 6.43 1.07
N PHE A 130 6.79 7.32 0.82
CA PHE A 130 6.64 7.92 -0.50
C PHE A 130 7.87 8.71 -0.93
N GLU A 131 8.46 9.48 -0.02
CA GLU A 131 9.67 10.23 -0.34
C GLU A 131 10.77 9.30 -0.82
N ARG A 132 11.03 8.20 -0.09
CA ARG A 132 12.01 7.17 -0.45
C ARG A 132 11.69 6.43 -1.74
N ILE A 133 10.41 6.17 -2.03
CA ILE A 133 9.98 5.57 -3.30
C ILE A 133 10.36 6.50 -4.45
N PHE A 134 10.00 7.79 -4.36
CA PHE A 134 10.18 8.73 -5.48
C PHE A 134 11.59 9.32 -5.60
N SER A 135 12.41 9.28 -4.53
CA SER A 135 13.87 9.54 -4.62
C SER A 135 14.68 8.31 -4.98
N ASN A 136 14.06 7.12 -5.10
CA ASN A 136 14.76 5.85 -5.28
C ASN A 136 15.80 5.59 -4.16
N SER A 137 15.44 5.87 -2.91
CA SER A 137 16.29 5.73 -1.72
C SER A 137 15.65 4.81 -0.67
N MET A 138 14.99 3.75 -1.12
CA MET A 138 14.41 2.74 -0.24
C MET A 138 15.51 1.94 0.47
N GLU A 139 15.27 1.58 1.73
CA GLU A 139 16.19 0.79 2.55
C GLU A 139 15.51 -0.48 3.02
N TYR A 140 16.25 -1.58 3.00
CA TYR A 140 15.73 -2.89 3.32
C TYR A 140 16.68 -3.67 4.21
N ASP A 141 16.10 -4.53 5.04
CA ASP A 141 16.81 -5.48 5.88
C ASP A 141 16.52 -6.90 5.39
N LEU A 142 17.57 -7.67 5.12
CA LEU A 142 17.46 -9.08 4.76
C LEU A 142 17.47 -9.94 6.03
N VAL A 143 16.35 -10.61 6.31
CA VAL A 143 16.14 -11.39 7.53
C VAL A 143 15.92 -12.85 7.16
N ARG A 144 16.73 -13.75 7.70
CA ARG A 144 16.47 -15.20 7.61
C ARG A 144 15.40 -15.59 8.61
N LYS A 145 14.39 -16.35 8.19
CA LYS A 145 13.39 -16.90 9.12
C LYS A 145 14.08 -17.86 10.09
N ARG A 146 13.63 -17.88 11.35
CA ARG A 146 14.18 -18.82 12.35
C ARG A 146 13.82 -20.24 11.93
N GLU A 147 14.71 -21.19 12.22
CA GLU A 147 14.50 -22.63 12.00
C GLU A 147 14.34 -23.06 10.52
N THR A 148 14.77 -22.22 9.56
CA THR A 148 14.77 -22.51 8.11
C THR A 148 16.17 -22.47 7.52
N THR A 149 16.42 -23.18 6.42
CA THR A 149 17.75 -23.24 5.78
C THR A 149 18.01 -22.11 4.78
N ALA A 150 17.04 -21.78 3.94
CA ALA A 150 17.13 -20.80 2.85
C ALA A 150 15.89 -19.89 2.73
N TYR A 151 15.04 -19.83 3.76
CA TYR A 151 13.90 -18.92 3.80
C TYR A 151 14.32 -17.50 4.23
N TYR A 152 14.22 -16.54 3.30
CA TYR A 152 14.60 -15.14 3.53
C TYR A 152 13.42 -14.19 3.32
N LEU A 153 13.37 -13.17 4.16
CA LEU A 153 12.42 -12.07 4.14
C LEU A 153 13.19 -10.78 3.85
N LEU A 154 12.82 -10.05 2.81
CA LEU A 154 13.27 -8.67 2.63
C LEU A 154 12.25 -7.74 3.29
N LYS A 155 12.66 -7.05 4.35
CA LYS A 155 11.81 -6.14 5.11
C LYS A 155 12.13 -4.69 4.76
N GLU A 156 11.12 -3.88 4.47
CA GLU A 156 11.30 -2.42 4.35
C GLU A 156 11.61 -1.84 5.73
N ARG A 157 12.65 -1.02 5.84
CA ARG A 157 13.26 -0.67 7.13
C ARG A 157 12.36 0.12 8.08
N ILE A 158 11.55 1.06 7.59
CA ILE A 158 10.74 1.93 8.46
C ILE A 158 9.53 1.16 8.98
N THR A 159 8.76 0.55 8.07
CA THR A 159 7.53 -0.18 8.39
C THR A 159 7.79 -1.60 8.90
N GLN A 160 9.01 -2.12 8.68
CA GLN A 160 9.40 -3.49 8.99
C GLN A 160 8.49 -4.53 8.33
N SER A 161 7.86 -4.14 7.21
CA SER A 161 6.95 -4.93 6.41
C SER A 161 7.72 -5.81 5.44
N THR A 162 7.30 -7.07 5.28
CA THR A 162 7.93 -7.97 4.32
C THR A 162 7.47 -7.64 2.90
N VAL A 163 8.39 -7.19 2.06
CA VAL A 163 8.12 -6.79 0.67
C VAL A 163 8.57 -7.81 -0.38
N ARG A 164 9.53 -8.69 -0.02
CA ARG A 164 9.96 -9.85 -0.82
C ARG A 164 10.14 -11.07 0.07
N ILE A 165 9.94 -12.25 -0.51
CA ILE A 165 10.20 -13.54 0.14
C ILE A 165 10.97 -14.44 -0.82
N ILE A 166 11.95 -15.15 -0.27
CA ILE A 166 12.54 -16.35 -0.86
C ILE A 166 12.13 -17.51 0.04
N THR A 167 11.49 -18.52 -0.53
CA THR A 167 11.11 -19.75 0.18
C THR A 167 12.14 -20.84 -0.06
N ASP A 168 12.15 -21.83 0.84
CA ASP A 168 12.92 -23.08 0.67
C ASP A 168 12.39 -23.94 -0.50
#